data_AF-A0A9E3N3Y0-F1
#
_entry.id   AF-A0A9E3N3Y0-F1
#
_cell.length_a   1.000
_cell.length_b   1.000
_cell.length_c   1.000
_cell.angle_alpha   90.00
_cell.angle_beta   90.00
_cell.angle_gamma   90.00
#
_symmetry.space_group_name_H-M   'P 1'
#
loop_
_entity.id
_entity.type
_entity.pdbx_description
1 polymer ?
#
loop_
_entity_poly.entity_id
_entity_poly.type
_entity_poly.pdbx_seq_one_letter_code
_entity_poly.pdbx_strand_id
1 'polypeptide(L)'
;MKPPLPRLAARRPLIALLIAGLTLSIAACTDTEDENAPPQVRSRLQRLLPPRVQDRAGWAADLQSAFAALEIEPSSRNLCSAIAVIEQESSFVADPQVPDLGRIALKEIDARAARHHIPAFVVRGALQLKAPDGQSWEARIAAARTEKQLSDLFEEMIARVPMGSRLLARANPVHTGGPMQVSIAFAESHARRRPYPYASDGSIRHAVFSRRGGVYFGTAHLLDYDADYDRPLYRFADFNAGRFASRNAAFQNALAIAGGTKLQLDGDLVRYRKADDGSTTGATETAALALADKLGMTDRQIRADLDRGTEAGFSRTALYTGVFKLADKRNGRRVARAMLPKIDLHSPKITRHLTTEWFARRVDGRYARCMARAKRR
;
A
#
# COMPACT_ATOMS: atom_id res chain seq x y z
N MET A 1 32.48 -89.02 -24.27
CA MET A 1 32.49 -88.39 -25.61
C MET A 1 31.74 -87.07 -25.50
N LYS A 2 32.31 -86.00 -26.09
CA LYS A 2 31.89 -84.59 -25.99
C LYS A 2 30.37 -84.39 -26.23
N PRO A 3 29.66 -83.61 -25.40
CA PRO A 3 28.32 -83.13 -25.77
C PRO A 3 28.45 -81.89 -26.68
N PRO A 4 27.66 -81.75 -27.76
CA PRO A 4 27.53 -80.49 -28.48
C PRO A 4 26.43 -79.60 -27.87
N LEU A 5 26.64 -78.31 -28.06
CA LEU A 5 26.05 -77.14 -27.41
C LEU A 5 24.53 -76.93 -27.63
N PRO A 6 23.86 -76.16 -26.74
CA PRO A 6 22.43 -75.86 -26.83
C PRO A 6 22.12 -74.69 -27.78
N ARG A 7 20.90 -74.72 -28.36
CA ARG A 7 20.32 -73.67 -29.21
C ARG A 7 19.96 -72.41 -28.39
N LEU A 8 20.30 -71.25 -28.93
CA LEU A 8 19.98 -69.93 -28.39
C LEU A 8 18.45 -69.66 -28.36
N ALA A 9 17.94 -69.24 -27.21
CA ALA A 9 16.58 -68.76 -27.03
C ALA A 9 16.47 -67.27 -27.41
N ALA A 10 15.45 -66.92 -28.19
CA ALA A 10 15.12 -65.55 -28.58
C ALA A 10 14.60 -64.75 -27.36
N ARG A 11 15.25 -63.61 -27.06
CA ARG A 11 14.79 -62.63 -26.08
C ARG A 11 13.71 -61.73 -26.69
N ARG A 12 12.53 -61.69 -26.09
CA ARG A 12 11.49 -60.66 -26.33
C ARG A 12 11.91 -59.34 -25.65
N PRO A 13 11.68 -58.15 -26.26
CA PRO A 13 12.05 -56.90 -25.64
C PRO A 13 10.98 -56.45 -24.63
N LEU A 14 11.37 -56.34 -23.36
CA LEU A 14 10.68 -55.57 -22.32
C LEU A 14 11.06 -54.09 -22.47
N ILE A 15 10.50 -53.40 -23.47
CA ILE A 15 10.59 -51.94 -23.58
C ILE A 15 9.24 -51.42 -24.07
N ALA A 16 8.25 -51.42 -23.18
CA ALA A 16 6.94 -50.82 -23.47
C ALA A 16 6.23 -50.26 -22.22
N LEU A 17 6.97 -49.91 -21.16
CA LEU A 17 6.36 -49.37 -19.93
C LEU A 17 7.16 -48.23 -19.27
N LEU A 18 7.86 -47.42 -20.06
CA LEU A 18 8.63 -46.26 -19.57
C LEU A 18 8.42 -44.97 -20.40
N ILE A 19 7.32 -44.88 -21.17
CA ILE A 19 6.95 -43.66 -21.92
C ILE A 19 5.60 -43.07 -21.47
N ALA A 20 4.80 -43.77 -20.66
CA ALA A 20 3.51 -43.27 -20.17
C ALA A 20 3.59 -42.40 -18.89
N GLY A 21 4.79 -42.14 -18.36
CA GLY A 21 5.00 -41.38 -17.11
C GLY A 21 5.46 -39.93 -17.30
N LEU A 22 5.80 -39.50 -18.52
CA LEU A 22 6.39 -38.18 -18.78
C LEU A 22 5.43 -37.16 -19.41
N THR A 23 4.20 -37.56 -19.75
CA THR A 23 3.19 -36.66 -20.35
C THR A 23 2.23 -36.04 -19.34
N LEU A 24 2.26 -36.44 -18.06
CA LEU A 24 1.36 -35.91 -17.03
C LEU A 24 1.84 -34.62 -16.34
N SER A 25 3.06 -34.16 -16.63
CA SER A 25 3.65 -32.99 -15.96
C SER A 25 3.51 -31.68 -16.76
N ILE A 26 3.00 -31.71 -18.00
CA ILE A 26 2.86 -30.53 -18.86
C ILE A 26 1.44 -29.95 -18.83
N ALA A 27 0.42 -30.77 -18.51
CA ALA A 27 -0.98 -30.33 -18.47
C ALA A 27 -1.31 -29.40 -17.28
N ALA A 28 -0.54 -29.44 -16.18
CA ALA A 28 -0.79 -28.61 -15.01
C ALA A 28 -0.41 -27.13 -15.20
N CYS A 29 0.46 -26.80 -16.16
CA CYS A 29 0.85 -25.41 -16.45
C CYS A 29 -0.16 -24.70 -17.37
N THR A 30 -0.79 -25.43 -18.29
CA THR A 30 -1.75 -24.85 -19.25
C THR A 30 -3.07 -24.42 -18.59
N ASP A 31 -3.53 -25.15 -17.57
CA ASP A 31 -4.79 -24.85 -16.89
C ASP A 31 -4.75 -23.52 -16.12
N THR A 32 -3.59 -23.18 -15.54
CA THR A 32 -3.41 -21.92 -14.81
C THR A 32 -3.27 -20.69 -15.71
N GLU A 33 -2.71 -20.85 -16.90
CA GLU A 33 -2.58 -19.76 -17.87
C GLU A 33 -3.95 -19.37 -18.45
N ASP A 34 -4.80 -20.36 -18.75
CA ASP A 34 -6.17 -20.11 -19.23
C ASP A 34 -7.07 -19.53 -18.13
N GLU A 35 -6.94 -19.98 -16.87
CA GLU A 35 -7.66 -19.39 -15.73
C GLU A 35 -7.31 -17.91 -15.47
N ASN A 36 -6.08 -17.49 -15.79
CA ASN A 36 -5.57 -16.13 -15.59
C ASN A 36 -5.70 -15.23 -16.82
N ALA A 37 -6.26 -15.74 -17.92
CA ALA A 37 -6.52 -14.92 -19.10
C ALA A 37 -7.53 -13.78 -18.79
N PRO A 38 -7.40 -12.60 -19.44
CA PRO A 38 -8.15 -11.41 -19.05
C PRO A 38 -9.69 -11.58 -18.99
N PRO A 39 -10.36 -12.28 -19.92
CA PRO A 39 -11.80 -12.53 -19.83
C PRO A 39 -12.19 -13.35 -18.60
N GLN A 40 -11.42 -14.38 -18.26
CA GLN A 40 -11.64 -15.28 -17.12
C GLN A 40 -11.46 -14.53 -15.81
N VAL A 41 -10.42 -13.69 -15.71
CA VAL A 41 -10.19 -12.78 -14.58
C VAL A 41 -11.35 -11.80 -14.43
N ARG A 42 -11.83 -11.20 -15.52
CA ARG A 42 -12.96 -10.27 -15.50
C ARG A 42 -14.25 -10.95 -15.00
N SER A 43 -14.55 -12.15 -15.49
CA SER A 43 -15.69 -12.97 -15.03
C SER A 43 -15.57 -13.32 -13.54
N ARG A 44 -14.38 -13.72 -13.08
CA ARG A 44 -14.08 -13.98 -11.66
C ARG A 44 -14.30 -12.73 -10.81
N LEU A 45 -13.77 -11.59 -11.22
CA LEU A 45 -13.96 -10.31 -10.52
C LEU A 45 -15.43 -9.95 -10.39
N GLN A 46 -16.24 -10.12 -11.43
CA GLN A 46 -17.69 -9.88 -11.34
C GLN A 46 -18.33 -10.72 -10.23
N ARG A 47 -17.97 -12.00 -10.08
CA ARG A 47 -18.46 -12.86 -8.97
C ARG A 47 -17.95 -12.42 -7.60
N LEU A 48 -16.70 -11.98 -7.52
CA LEU A 48 -16.05 -11.55 -6.27
C LEU A 48 -16.52 -10.18 -5.77
N LEU A 49 -17.04 -9.31 -6.64
CA LEU A 49 -17.55 -7.99 -6.26
C LEU A 49 -18.80 -8.08 -5.36
N PRO A 50 -18.96 -7.20 -4.35
CA PRO A 50 -20.19 -7.16 -3.54
C PRO A 50 -21.44 -6.98 -4.41
N PRO A 51 -22.56 -7.64 -4.08
CA PRO A 51 -23.74 -7.66 -4.95
C PRO A 51 -24.37 -6.27 -5.13
N ARG A 52 -24.16 -5.36 -4.17
CA ARG A 52 -24.72 -4.00 -4.18
C ARG A 52 -23.83 -2.96 -4.89
N VAL A 53 -22.68 -3.36 -5.44
CA VAL A 53 -21.82 -2.45 -6.19
C VAL A 53 -22.53 -2.00 -7.46
N GLN A 54 -22.54 -0.70 -7.71
CA GLN A 54 -22.99 -0.13 -8.98
C GLN A 54 -21.88 -0.24 -10.04
N ASP A 55 -22.25 -0.41 -11.31
CA ASP A 55 -21.30 -0.61 -12.42
C ASP A 55 -20.24 -1.70 -12.15
N ARG A 56 -20.69 -2.90 -11.76
CA ARG A 56 -19.80 -4.05 -11.49
C ARG A 56 -18.91 -4.39 -12.68
N ALA A 57 -19.42 -4.21 -13.90
CA ALA A 57 -18.67 -4.46 -15.12
C ALA A 57 -17.48 -3.50 -15.25
N GLY A 58 -17.69 -2.20 -15.02
CA GLY A 58 -16.64 -1.20 -15.04
C GLY A 58 -15.59 -1.40 -13.94
N TRP A 59 -16.00 -1.72 -12.70
CA TRP A 59 -15.07 -2.05 -11.63
C TRP A 59 -14.23 -3.30 -11.92
N ALA A 60 -14.86 -4.35 -12.47
CA ALA A 60 -14.15 -5.56 -12.85
C ALA A 60 -13.17 -5.30 -14.01
N ALA A 61 -13.52 -4.43 -14.97
CA ALA A 61 -12.63 -4.03 -16.04
C ALA A 61 -11.41 -3.26 -15.51
N ASP A 62 -11.61 -2.23 -14.69
CA ASP A 62 -10.50 -1.41 -14.16
C ASP A 62 -9.58 -2.24 -13.22
N LEU A 63 -10.13 -3.14 -12.40
CA LEU A 63 -9.33 -4.08 -11.59
C LEU A 63 -8.53 -5.04 -12.48
N GLN A 64 -9.16 -5.66 -13.48
CA GLN A 64 -8.47 -6.57 -14.39
C GLN A 64 -7.33 -5.85 -15.13
N SER A 65 -7.57 -4.64 -15.63
CA SER A 65 -6.54 -3.83 -16.30
C SER A 65 -5.40 -3.49 -15.34
N ALA A 66 -5.69 -3.09 -14.10
CA ALA A 66 -4.67 -2.79 -13.11
C ALA A 66 -3.77 -3.99 -12.80
N PHE A 67 -4.36 -5.17 -12.59
CA PHE A 67 -3.61 -6.40 -12.35
C PHE A 67 -2.73 -6.79 -13.54
N ALA A 68 -3.27 -6.72 -14.76
CA ALA A 68 -2.51 -7.00 -15.97
C ALA A 68 -1.35 -6.02 -16.15
N ALA A 69 -1.60 -4.71 -16.00
CA ALA A 69 -0.59 -3.68 -16.22
C ALA A 69 0.50 -3.64 -15.15
N LEU A 70 0.18 -4.07 -13.92
CA LEU A 70 1.14 -4.22 -12.83
C LEU A 70 1.86 -5.58 -12.84
N GLU A 71 1.44 -6.51 -13.71
CA GLU A 71 1.94 -7.90 -13.76
C GLU A 71 1.79 -8.61 -12.40
N ILE A 72 0.68 -8.33 -11.71
CA ILE A 72 0.35 -8.99 -10.45
C ILE A 72 -0.53 -10.19 -10.76
N GLU A 73 -0.16 -11.35 -10.22
CA GLU A 73 -0.96 -12.57 -10.34
C GLU A 73 -2.41 -12.32 -9.86
N PRO A 74 -3.44 -12.55 -10.71
CA PRO A 74 -4.84 -12.33 -10.38
C PRO A 74 -5.45 -13.49 -9.58
N SER A 75 -4.72 -13.97 -8.57
CA SER A 75 -5.20 -14.98 -7.63
C SER A 75 -6.40 -14.46 -6.84
N SER A 76 -7.26 -15.36 -6.36
CA SER A 76 -8.39 -14.94 -5.51
C SER A 76 -7.93 -14.17 -4.27
N ARG A 77 -6.76 -14.52 -3.71
CA ARG A 77 -6.14 -13.79 -2.60
C ARG A 77 -5.87 -12.33 -2.98
N ASN A 78 -5.20 -12.08 -4.11
CA ASN A 78 -4.84 -10.74 -4.52
C ASN A 78 -6.06 -9.92 -4.96
N LEU A 79 -6.95 -10.50 -5.77
CA LEU A 79 -8.18 -9.84 -6.22
C LEU A 79 -9.06 -9.46 -5.02
N CYS A 80 -9.25 -10.36 -4.06
CA CYS A 80 -10.01 -10.07 -2.86
C CYS A 80 -9.35 -9.05 -1.94
N SER A 81 -8.01 -8.93 -1.97
CA SER A 81 -7.30 -7.90 -1.20
C SER A 81 -7.60 -6.51 -1.76
N ALA A 82 -7.52 -6.32 -3.08
CA ALA A 82 -7.88 -5.06 -3.73
C ALA A 82 -9.37 -4.71 -3.54
N ILE A 83 -10.27 -5.68 -3.74
CA ILE A 83 -11.73 -5.51 -3.52
C ILE A 83 -12.02 -5.08 -2.07
N ALA A 84 -11.38 -5.71 -1.10
CA ALA A 84 -11.59 -5.41 0.32
C ALA A 84 -11.15 -4.01 0.69
N VAL A 85 -10.02 -3.54 0.14
CA VAL A 85 -9.54 -2.17 0.35
C VAL A 85 -10.47 -1.16 -0.32
N ILE A 86 -10.88 -1.36 -1.58
CA ILE A 86 -11.84 -0.47 -2.26
C ILE A 86 -13.17 -0.39 -1.46
N GLU A 87 -13.69 -1.53 -1.00
CA GLU A 87 -14.91 -1.58 -0.20
C GLU A 87 -14.76 -0.81 1.13
N GLN A 88 -13.57 -0.80 1.71
CA GLN A 88 -13.30 -0.09 2.95
C GLN A 88 -13.11 1.41 2.75
N GLU A 89 -12.37 1.82 1.72
CA GLU A 89 -11.99 3.22 1.50
C GLU A 89 -13.14 4.04 0.91
N SER A 90 -13.89 3.46 -0.03
CA SER A 90 -14.85 4.23 -0.82
C SER A 90 -16.19 3.56 -1.02
N SER A 91 -16.36 2.31 -0.56
CA SER A 91 -17.57 1.51 -0.83
C SER A 91 -17.90 1.43 -2.33
N PHE A 92 -16.86 1.37 -3.18
CA PHE A 92 -16.98 1.37 -4.66
C PHE A 92 -17.62 2.64 -5.23
N VAL A 93 -17.26 3.80 -4.69
CA VAL A 93 -17.57 5.12 -5.25
C VAL A 93 -16.25 5.82 -5.59
N ALA A 94 -16.03 6.19 -6.85
CA ALA A 94 -14.73 6.71 -7.27
C ALA A 94 -14.37 8.05 -6.60
N ASP A 95 -15.36 8.93 -6.45
CA ASP A 95 -15.23 10.24 -5.82
C ASP A 95 -16.39 10.45 -4.84
N PRO A 96 -16.33 9.84 -3.64
CA PRO A 96 -17.42 9.89 -2.68
C PRO A 96 -17.59 11.29 -2.10
N GLN A 97 -18.84 11.66 -1.82
CA GLN A 97 -19.11 12.90 -1.08
C GLN A 97 -18.65 12.76 0.37
N VAL A 98 -18.02 13.81 0.88
CA VAL A 98 -17.60 13.92 2.27
C VAL A 98 -18.53 14.93 2.96
N PRO A 99 -19.29 14.50 3.99
CA PRO A 99 -20.11 15.41 4.78
C PRO A 99 -19.27 16.57 5.35
N ASP A 100 -19.81 17.79 5.26
CA ASP A 100 -19.16 19.02 5.74
C ASP A 100 -17.77 19.33 5.16
N LEU A 101 -17.40 18.75 4.01
CA LEU A 101 -16.04 18.89 3.46
C LEU A 101 -15.57 20.34 3.35
N GLY A 102 -16.39 21.23 2.79
CA GLY A 102 -16.02 22.63 2.63
C GLY A 102 -15.71 23.33 3.95
N ARG A 103 -16.53 23.08 4.99
CA ARG A 103 -16.31 23.63 6.34
C ARG A 103 -15.03 23.06 6.98
N ILE A 104 -14.78 21.76 6.81
CA ILE A 104 -13.56 21.11 7.28
C ILE A 104 -12.33 21.69 6.58
N ALA A 105 -12.41 21.90 5.26
CA ALA A 105 -11.33 22.45 4.46
C ALA A 105 -10.98 23.89 4.88
N LEU A 106 -11.98 24.76 5.04
CA LEU A 106 -11.78 26.13 5.53
C LEU A 106 -11.13 26.16 6.92
N LYS A 107 -11.61 25.31 7.84
CA LYS A 107 -11.01 25.20 9.18
C LYS A 107 -9.54 24.73 9.12
N GLU A 108 -9.21 23.79 8.24
CA GLU A 108 -7.84 23.32 8.07
C GLU A 108 -6.94 24.38 7.42
N ILE A 109 -7.46 25.19 6.50
CA ILE A 109 -6.73 26.35 5.95
C ILE A 109 -6.36 27.32 7.08
N ASP A 110 -7.32 27.70 7.91
CA ASP A 110 -7.09 28.59 9.06
C ASP A 110 -6.07 27.99 10.04
N ALA A 111 -6.22 26.70 10.37
CA ALA A 111 -5.30 26.01 11.27
C ALA A 111 -3.87 25.93 10.70
N ARG A 112 -3.72 25.71 9.38
CA ARG A 112 -2.42 25.73 8.69
C ARG A 112 -1.78 27.11 8.74
N ALA A 113 -2.54 28.14 8.43
CA ALA A 113 -2.06 29.52 8.47
C ALA A 113 -1.56 29.89 9.87
N ALA A 114 -2.31 29.52 10.91
CA ALA A 114 -1.91 29.74 12.30
C ALA A 114 -0.59 29.04 12.65
N ARG A 115 -0.37 27.79 12.19
CA ARG A 115 0.91 27.07 12.38
C ARG A 115 2.11 27.77 11.71
N HIS A 116 1.84 28.58 10.68
CA HIS A 116 2.84 29.40 10.01
C HIS A 116 2.86 30.87 10.47
N HIS A 117 2.19 31.18 11.58
CA HIS A 117 2.08 32.53 12.14
C HIS A 117 1.47 33.57 11.17
N ILE A 118 0.64 33.10 10.24
CA ILE A 118 -0.09 33.96 9.30
C ILE A 118 -1.41 34.39 9.97
N PRO A 119 -1.67 35.70 10.13
CA PRO A 119 -2.91 36.18 10.77
C PRO A 119 -4.18 35.78 10.00
N ALA A 120 -5.23 35.39 10.73
CA ALA A 120 -6.48 34.89 10.14
C ALA A 120 -7.17 35.88 9.18
N PHE A 121 -7.07 37.19 9.44
CA PHE A 121 -7.66 38.20 8.55
C PHE A 121 -6.99 38.25 7.17
N VAL A 122 -5.69 37.92 7.07
CA VAL A 122 -4.96 37.84 5.80
C VAL A 122 -5.48 36.68 4.97
N VAL A 123 -5.65 35.52 5.60
CA VAL A 123 -6.21 34.33 4.97
C VAL A 123 -7.63 34.60 4.45
N ARG A 124 -8.49 35.16 5.30
CA ARG A 124 -9.87 35.52 4.91
C ARG A 124 -9.88 36.52 3.76
N GLY A 125 -9.05 37.56 3.81
CA GLY A 125 -8.90 38.52 2.71
C GLY A 125 -8.51 37.84 1.39
N ALA A 126 -7.55 36.91 1.43
CA ALA A 126 -7.14 36.15 0.24
C ALA A 126 -8.26 35.24 -0.29
N LEU A 127 -9.03 34.58 0.58
CA LEU A 127 -10.13 33.71 0.18
C LEU A 127 -11.35 34.48 -0.38
N GLN A 128 -11.45 35.79 -0.13
CA GLN A 128 -12.48 36.65 -0.71
C GLN A 128 -12.18 37.07 -2.16
N LEU A 129 -10.96 36.84 -2.66
CA LEU A 129 -10.63 37.06 -4.06
C LEU A 129 -11.51 36.22 -4.99
N LYS A 130 -11.83 36.79 -6.16
CA LYS A 130 -12.75 36.19 -7.12
C LYS A 130 -12.10 35.11 -7.97
N ALA A 131 -12.76 33.96 -8.07
CA ALA A 131 -12.54 32.92 -9.06
C ALA A 131 -13.00 33.38 -10.46
N PRO A 132 -12.65 32.65 -11.56
CA PRO A 132 -12.98 33.06 -12.93
C PRO A 132 -14.50 33.09 -13.16
N ASP A 133 -15.24 32.31 -12.38
CA ASP A 133 -16.70 32.26 -12.38
C ASP A 133 -17.37 33.40 -11.58
N GLY A 134 -16.59 34.33 -11.02
CA GLY A 134 -17.09 35.48 -10.25
C GLY A 134 -17.45 35.19 -8.79
N GLN A 135 -17.38 33.93 -8.33
CA GLN A 135 -17.55 33.56 -6.92
C GLN A 135 -16.25 33.82 -6.14
N SER A 136 -16.32 33.97 -4.81
CA SER A 136 -15.09 34.00 -4.00
C SER A 136 -14.51 32.59 -3.86
N TRP A 137 -13.21 32.47 -3.63
CA TRP A 137 -12.58 31.18 -3.32
C TRP A 137 -13.20 30.53 -2.08
N GLU A 138 -13.52 31.34 -1.06
CA GLU A 138 -14.22 30.87 0.14
C GLU A 138 -15.56 30.19 -0.21
N ALA A 139 -16.38 30.83 -1.06
CA ALA A 139 -17.67 30.28 -1.47
C ALA A 139 -17.52 28.95 -2.23
N ARG A 140 -16.55 28.87 -3.15
CA ARG A 140 -16.29 27.64 -3.92
C ARG A 140 -15.79 26.51 -3.02
N ILE A 141 -14.88 26.80 -2.08
CA ILE A 141 -14.40 25.81 -1.11
C ILE A 141 -15.55 25.36 -0.20
N ALA A 142 -16.38 26.28 0.31
CA ALA A 142 -17.55 25.96 1.15
C ALA A 142 -18.57 25.07 0.41
N ALA A 143 -18.73 25.26 -0.90
CA ALA A 143 -19.62 24.47 -1.74
C ALA A 143 -19.05 23.08 -2.11
N ALA A 144 -17.74 22.85 -2.01
CA ALA A 144 -17.12 21.58 -2.35
C ALA A 144 -17.72 20.41 -1.54
N ARG A 145 -17.96 19.29 -2.23
CA ARG A 145 -18.53 18.07 -1.64
C ARG A 145 -17.63 16.86 -1.78
N THR A 146 -16.67 16.88 -2.71
CA THR A 146 -15.73 15.78 -2.92
C THR A 146 -14.28 16.23 -2.83
N GLU A 147 -13.38 15.29 -2.52
CA GLU A 147 -11.95 15.58 -2.44
C GLU A 147 -11.37 15.97 -3.80
N LYS A 148 -11.89 15.39 -4.88
CA LYS A 148 -11.49 15.79 -6.24
C LYS A 148 -11.84 17.25 -6.49
N GLN A 149 -13.08 17.67 -6.23
CA GLN A 149 -13.50 19.07 -6.40
C GLN A 149 -12.59 20.01 -5.60
N LEU A 150 -12.28 19.64 -4.35
CA LEU A 150 -11.38 20.44 -3.53
C LEU A 150 -9.96 20.49 -4.13
N SER A 151 -9.42 19.36 -4.60
CA SER A 151 -8.11 19.32 -5.26
C SER A 151 -8.07 20.21 -6.51
N ASP A 152 -9.08 20.09 -7.38
CA ASP A 152 -9.18 20.88 -8.61
C ASP A 152 -9.22 22.39 -8.28
N LEU A 153 -9.98 22.80 -7.25
CA LEU A 153 -10.04 24.19 -6.79
C LEU A 153 -8.68 24.70 -6.31
N PHE A 154 -7.92 23.88 -5.58
CA PHE A 154 -6.57 24.26 -5.15
C PHE A 154 -5.59 24.35 -6.30
N GLU A 155 -5.67 23.47 -7.30
CA GLU A 155 -4.86 23.56 -8.51
C GLU A 155 -5.17 24.82 -9.31
N GLU A 156 -6.45 25.20 -9.39
CA GLU A 156 -6.88 26.44 -10.04
C GLU A 156 -6.39 27.69 -9.29
N MET A 157 -6.42 27.68 -7.95
CA MET A 157 -5.83 28.74 -7.12
C MET A 157 -4.33 28.87 -7.34
N ILE A 158 -3.61 27.74 -7.32
CA ILE A 158 -2.16 27.68 -7.49
C ILE A 158 -1.76 28.16 -8.89
N ALA A 159 -2.51 27.80 -9.94
CA ALA A 159 -2.22 28.17 -11.32
C ALA A 159 -2.28 29.69 -11.58
N ARG A 160 -2.94 30.46 -10.72
CA ARG A 160 -3.01 31.92 -10.82
C ARG A 160 -1.81 32.64 -10.28
N VAL A 161 -1.03 31.98 -9.43
CA VAL A 161 0.25 32.53 -8.98
C VAL A 161 1.24 32.33 -10.12
N PRO A 162 2.00 33.37 -10.54
CA PRO A 162 3.06 33.20 -11.54
C PRO A 162 4.01 32.08 -11.14
N MET A 163 4.21 31.11 -12.04
CA MET A 163 4.97 29.86 -11.78
C MET A 163 4.41 28.99 -10.63
N GLY A 164 3.18 29.24 -10.17
CA GLY A 164 2.58 28.57 -9.02
C GLY A 164 2.44 27.07 -9.22
N SER A 165 2.03 26.61 -10.41
CA SER A 165 1.95 25.17 -10.71
C SER A 165 3.31 24.46 -10.66
N ARG A 166 4.43 25.19 -10.74
CA ARG A 166 5.79 24.64 -10.57
C ARG A 166 6.29 24.78 -9.14
N LEU A 167 6.06 25.92 -8.50
CA LEU A 167 6.63 26.27 -7.20
C LEU A 167 5.77 25.82 -6.02
N LEU A 168 4.45 25.75 -6.21
CA LEU A 168 3.45 25.55 -5.16
C LEU A 168 2.59 24.29 -5.38
N ALA A 169 2.89 23.43 -6.35
CA ALA A 169 2.12 22.18 -6.58
C ALA A 169 1.95 21.32 -5.31
N ARG A 170 2.97 21.31 -4.44
CA ARG A 170 2.97 20.59 -3.17
C ARG A 170 2.14 21.26 -2.06
N ALA A 171 1.69 22.50 -2.27
CA ALA A 171 0.88 23.25 -1.32
C ALA A 171 -0.59 22.82 -1.31
N ASN A 172 -1.05 22.07 -2.33
CA ASN A 172 -2.39 21.49 -2.33
C ASN A 172 -2.55 20.57 -1.10
N PRO A 173 -3.51 20.85 -0.18
CA PRO A 173 -3.65 20.11 1.07
C PRO A 173 -4.28 18.72 0.88
N VAL A 174 -4.83 18.43 -0.30
CA VAL A 174 -5.36 17.11 -0.65
C VAL A 174 -4.20 16.24 -1.12
N HIS A 175 -3.77 15.33 -0.25
CA HIS A 175 -2.60 14.47 -0.48
C HIS A 175 -2.94 13.03 -0.83
N THR A 176 -4.20 12.63 -0.65
CA THR A 176 -4.74 11.30 -1.00
C THR A 176 -5.97 11.46 -1.87
N GLY A 177 -6.31 10.45 -2.68
CA GLY A 177 -7.50 10.52 -3.51
C GLY A 177 -7.89 9.21 -4.17
N GLY A 178 -9.04 9.27 -4.86
CA GLY A 178 -9.60 8.16 -5.60
C GLY A 178 -10.23 7.06 -4.73
N PRO A 179 -10.70 5.97 -5.36
CA PRO A 179 -11.45 4.91 -4.69
C PRO A 179 -10.67 4.07 -3.68
N MET A 180 -9.35 4.21 -3.67
CA MET A 180 -8.45 3.53 -2.72
C MET A 180 -7.67 4.52 -1.85
N GLN A 181 -8.01 5.82 -1.87
CA GLN A 181 -7.41 6.85 -1.00
C GLN A 181 -5.87 6.85 -1.01
N VAL A 182 -5.28 6.67 -2.19
CA VAL A 182 -3.83 6.53 -2.34
C VAL A 182 -3.13 7.89 -2.31
N SER A 183 -1.95 7.95 -1.70
CA SER A 183 -1.12 9.15 -1.66
C SER A 183 -0.68 9.59 -3.06
N ILE A 184 -0.86 10.88 -3.38
CA ILE A 184 -0.38 11.49 -4.63
C ILE A 184 1.14 11.38 -4.73
N ALA A 185 1.85 11.59 -3.62
CA ALA A 185 3.32 11.48 -3.60
C ALA A 185 3.79 10.05 -3.90
N PHE A 186 3.07 9.04 -3.39
CA PHE A 186 3.32 7.65 -3.75
C PHE A 186 3.07 7.41 -5.24
N ALA A 187 1.93 7.84 -5.76
CA ALA A 187 1.55 7.65 -7.16
C ALA A 187 2.55 8.28 -8.12
N GLU A 188 2.99 9.52 -7.86
CA GLU A 188 4.03 10.20 -8.64
C GLU A 188 5.37 9.46 -8.56
N SER A 189 5.76 8.98 -7.37
CA SER A 189 7.00 8.21 -7.18
C SER A 189 6.96 6.87 -7.91
N HIS A 190 5.81 6.19 -7.88
CA HIS A 190 5.60 4.96 -8.64
C HIS A 190 5.64 5.24 -10.15
N ALA A 191 4.95 6.28 -10.63
CA ALA A 191 4.89 6.65 -12.04
C ALA A 191 6.27 6.99 -12.64
N ARG A 192 7.19 7.54 -11.83
CA ARG A 192 8.60 7.77 -12.24
C ARG A 192 9.39 6.49 -12.46
N ARG A 193 9.06 5.41 -11.74
CA ARG A 193 9.75 4.11 -11.84
C ARG A 193 9.10 3.20 -12.87
N ARG A 194 7.76 3.25 -12.97
CA ARG A 194 6.94 2.49 -13.90
C ARG A 194 5.95 3.45 -14.56
N PRO A 195 6.12 3.80 -15.84
CA PRO A 195 5.24 4.74 -16.53
C PRO A 195 3.76 4.34 -16.38
N TYR A 196 2.90 5.33 -16.13
CA TYR A 196 1.46 5.09 -16.03
C TYR A 196 0.93 4.63 -17.40
N PRO A 197 0.29 3.45 -17.48
CA PRO A 197 0.06 2.78 -18.77
C PRO A 197 -1.20 3.25 -19.51
N TYR A 198 -2.01 4.11 -18.89
CA TYR A 198 -3.28 4.56 -19.47
C TYR A 198 -3.18 6.00 -19.99
N ALA A 199 -3.96 6.29 -21.03
CA ALA A 199 -4.15 7.65 -21.50
C ALA A 199 -4.57 8.58 -20.34
N SER A 200 -3.90 9.73 -20.25
CA SER A 200 -4.15 10.79 -19.28
C SER A 200 -3.76 12.13 -19.88
N ASP A 201 -4.14 13.20 -19.19
CA ASP A 201 -3.72 14.57 -19.48
C ASP A 201 -2.27 14.88 -19.01
N GLY A 202 -1.53 13.85 -18.58
CA GLY A 202 -0.19 13.98 -18.02
C GLY A 202 -0.15 14.25 -16.51
N SER A 203 -1.29 14.52 -15.86
CA SER A 203 -1.37 14.72 -14.41
C SER A 203 -1.60 13.40 -13.68
N ILE A 204 -0.58 12.90 -12.98
CA ILE A 204 -0.72 11.71 -12.11
C ILE A 204 -1.73 11.97 -10.99
N ARG A 205 -1.82 13.21 -10.52
CA ARG A 205 -2.83 13.62 -9.53
C ARG A 205 -4.25 13.40 -10.08
N HIS A 206 -4.54 13.90 -11.28
CA HIS A 206 -5.85 13.68 -11.91
C HIS A 206 -6.11 12.20 -12.16
N ALA A 207 -5.08 11.44 -12.58
CA ALA A 207 -5.19 10.00 -12.76
C ALA A 207 -5.60 9.30 -11.44
N VAL A 208 -5.01 9.66 -10.30
CA VAL A 208 -5.38 9.11 -8.97
C VAL A 208 -6.86 9.34 -8.66
N PHE A 209 -7.41 10.52 -8.97
CA PHE A 209 -8.83 10.80 -8.72
C PHE A 209 -9.80 10.09 -9.69
N SER A 210 -9.31 9.55 -10.80
CA SER A 210 -10.12 8.70 -11.67
C SER A 210 -10.33 7.32 -11.05
N ARG A 211 -11.42 6.63 -11.41
CA ARG A 211 -11.64 5.23 -10.97
C ARG A 211 -10.47 4.33 -11.39
N ARG A 212 -10.11 4.37 -12.66
CA ARG A 212 -9.06 3.52 -13.25
C ARG A 212 -7.70 3.77 -12.63
N GLY A 213 -7.29 5.03 -12.55
CA GLY A 213 -5.98 5.39 -12.01
C GLY A 213 -5.89 5.18 -10.50
N GLY A 214 -6.94 5.51 -9.73
CA GLY A 214 -6.98 5.21 -8.31
C GLY A 214 -6.97 3.71 -7.99
N VAL A 215 -7.64 2.88 -8.79
CA VAL A 215 -7.54 1.41 -8.69
C VAL A 215 -6.12 0.94 -9.04
N TYR A 216 -5.49 1.48 -10.08
CA TYR A 216 -4.11 1.14 -10.45
C TYR A 216 -3.12 1.48 -9.34
N PHE A 217 -3.06 2.74 -8.90
CA PHE A 217 -2.10 3.18 -7.89
C PHE A 217 -2.41 2.59 -6.51
N GLY A 218 -3.67 2.37 -6.16
CA GLY A 218 -4.03 1.68 -4.92
C GLY A 218 -3.65 0.19 -4.95
N THR A 219 -3.89 -0.51 -6.07
CA THR A 219 -3.44 -1.90 -6.24
C THR A 219 -1.92 -1.99 -6.20
N ALA A 220 -1.23 -1.05 -6.84
CA ALA A 220 0.21 -0.94 -6.74
C ALA A 220 0.60 -0.77 -5.27
N HIS A 221 0.11 0.26 -4.57
CA HIS A 221 0.45 0.52 -3.15
C HIS A 221 0.28 -0.72 -2.27
N LEU A 222 -0.80 -1.48 -2.45
CA LEU A 222 -1.14 -2.69 -1.69
C LEU A 222 -0.27 -3.92 -2.01
N LEU A 223 0.05 -4.15 -3.29
CA LEU A 223 0.55 -5.45 -3.77
C LEU A 223 1.89 -5.36 -4.52
N ASP A 224 2.22 -4.23 -5.14
CA ASP A 224 3.46 -4.01 -5.90
C ASP A 224 4.66 -3.70 -4.99
N TYR A 225 4.89 -4.58 -4.02
CA TYR A 225 6.11 -4.65 -3.23
C TYR A 225 6.27 -6.04 -2.61
N ASP A 226 7.51 -6.49 -2.55
CA ASP A 226 7.88 -7.75 -1.92
C ASP A 226 7.80 -7.62 -0.39
N ALA A 227 6.83 -8.31 0.20
CA ALA A 227 6.66 -8.43 1.63
C ALA A 227 6.19 -9.84 1.96
N ASP A 228 7.04 -10.55 2.69
CA ASP A 228 6.85 -11.93 3.14
C ASP A 228 6.00 -11.96 4.41
N TYR A 229 4.71 -11.64 4.24
CA TYR A 229 3.72 -11.73 5.30
C TYR A 229 2.92 -13.03 5.17
N ASP A 230 2.87 -13.79 6.25
CA ASP A 230 2.04 -14.98 6.42
C ASP A 230 0.53 -14.67 6.25
N ARG A 231 0.12 -13.44 6.59
CA ARG A 231 -1.27 -12.98 6.54
C ARG A 231 -1.44 -11.68 5.74
N PRO A 232 -2.45 -11.59 4.86
CA PRO A 232 -2.83 -10.34 4.18
C PRO A 232 -3.14 -9.18 5.15
N LEU A 233 -3.55 -9.49 6.39
CA LEU A 233 -3.80 -8.51 7.45
C LEU A 233 -2.67 -7.48 7.60
N TYR A 234 -1.41 -7.91 7.49
CA TYR A 234 -0.26 -7.00 7.61
C TYR A 234 -0.10 -6.10 6.37
N ARG A 235 -0.48 -6.57 5.17
CA ARG A 235 -0.57 -5.68 4.00
C ARG A 235 -1.68 -4.65 4.15
N PHE A 236 -2.80 -5.01 4.79
CA PHE A 236 -3.87 -4.04 5.06
C PHE A 236 -3.45 -2.98 6.07
N ALA A 237 -2.66 -3.35 7.08
CA ALA A 237 -2.04 -2.40 7.98
C ALA A 237 -1.02 -1.51 7.25
N ASP A 238 -0.13 -2.09 6.45
CA ASP A 238 0.84 -1.35 5.62
C ASP A 238 0.15 -0.40 4.63
N PHE A 239 -1.00 -0.78 4.08
CA PHE A 239 -1.75 0.09 3.17
C PHE A 239 -2.09 1.43 3.83
N ASN A 240 -2.51 1.37 5.10
CA ASN A 240 -2.90 2.53 5.89
C ASN A 240 -1.72 3.26 6.55
N ALA A 241 -0.73 2.52 7.07
CA ALA A 241 0.40 3.07 7.83
C ALA A 241 1.65 3.36 6.98
N GLY A 242 1.68 2.88 5.74
CA GLY A 242 2.86 2.93 4.87
C GLY A 242 3.47 1.54 4.65
N ARG A 243 4.04 1.33 3.46
CA ARG A 243 4.65 0.05 3.09
C ARG A 243 5.74 -0.34 4.11
N PHE A 244 5.72 -1.61 4.51
CA PHE A 244 6.61 -2.20 5.51
C PHE A 244 6.37 -1.82 6.97
N ALA A 245 5.35 -1.01 7.28
CA ALA A 245 5.06 -0.59 8.66
C ALA A 245 4.89 -1.81 9.60
N SER A 246 4.22 -2.87 9.18
CA SER A 246 3.99 -4.06 10.00
C SER A 246 5.27 -4.84 10.30
N ARG A 247 6.16 -5.00 9.30
CA ARG A 247 7.51 -5.55 9.49
C ARG A 247 8.32 -4.69 10.46
N ASN A 248 8.27 -3.38 10.27
CA ASN A 248 9.06 -2.43 11.03
C ASN A 248 8.57 -2.35 12.50
N ALA A 249 7.26 -2.42 12.74
CA ALA A 249 6.69 -2.53 14.08
C ALA A 249 7.16 -3.82 14.80
N ALA A 250 7.26 -4.93 14.06
CA ALA A 250 7.84 -6.16 14.60
C ALA A 250 9.34 -6.02 14.91
N PHE A 251 10.09 -5.31 14.07
CA PHE A 251 11.50 -5.00 14.32
C PHE A 251 11.68 -4.09 15.54
N GLN A 252 10.85 -3.05 15.73
CA GLN A 252 10.84 -2.24 16.94
C GLN A 252 10.53 -3.09 18.19
N ASN A 253 9.59 -4.05 18.09
CA ASN A 253 9.32 -4.97 19.19
C ASN A 253 10.53 -5.87 19.49
N ALA A 254 11.23 -6.35 18.46
CA ALA A 254 12.45 -7.12 18.63
C ALA A 254 13.57 -6.28 19.27
N LEU A 255 13.75 -5.01 18.88
CA LEU A 255 14.66 -4.07 19.54
C LEU A 255 14.30 -3.87 21.01
N ALA A 256 13.02 -3.66 21.32
CA ALA A 256 12.52 -3.49 22.69
C ALA A 256 12.85 -4.72 23.56
N ILE A 257 12.63 -5.93 23.04
CA ILE A 257 12.98 -7.17 23.72
C ILE A 257 14.49 -7.30 23.89
N ALA A 258 15.26 -7.13 22.81
CA ALA A 258 16.72 -7.30 22.80
C ALA A 258 17.42 -6.30 23.74
N GLY A 259 16.98 -5.04 23.74
CA GLY A 259 17.51 -3.95 24.57
C GLY A 259 16.93 -3.89 25.98
N GLY A 260 15.72 -4.41 26.19
CA GLY A 260 14.98 -4.21 27.47
C GLY A 260 14.44 -2.80 27.61
N THR A 261 14.14 -2.13 26.49
CA THR A 261 13.62 -0.76 26.44
C THR A 261 12.16 -0.79 26.00
N LYS A 262 11.37 0.23 26.36
CA LYS A 262 10.03 0.42 25.81
C LYS A 262 10.12 1.24 24.53
N LEU A 263 9.47 0.78 23.46
CA LEU A 263 9.38 1.49 22.19
C LEU A 263 7.92 1.61 21.74
N GLN A 264 7.62 2.71 21.04
CA GLN A 264 6.41 2.78 20.22
C GLN A 264 6.58 1.83 19.04
N LEU A 265 5.52 1.10 18.70
CA LEU A 265 5.53 0.07 17.65
C LEU A 265 4.77 0.61 16.43
N ASP A 266 5.15 1.78 15.96
CA ASP A 266 4.50 2.53 14.87
C ASP A 266 5.05 2.19 13.48
N GLY A 267 6.20 1.50 13.40
CA GLY A 267 6.87 1.16 12.15
C GLY A 267 7.84 2.23 11.63
N ASP A 268 7.99 3.36 12.32
CA ASP A 268 8.93 4.42 11.96
C ASP A 268 10.32 4.14 12.56
N LEU A 269 11.26 3.78 11.67
CA LEU A 269 12.60 3.37 12.08
C LEU A 269 13.56 4.54 12.29
N VAL A 270 13.34 5.63 11.56
CA VAL A 270 14.17 6.84 11.60
C VAL A 270 13.32 8.07 11.76
N ARG A 271 13.87 9.11 12.38
CA ARG A 271 13.22 10.40 12.48
C ARG A 271 13.51 11.22 11.22
N TYR A 272 12.45 11.60 10.49
CA TYR A 272 12.56 12.37 9.24
C TYR A 272 12.57 13.90 9.45
N ARG A 273 12.14 14.38 10.63
CA ARG A 273 12.14 15.81 10.99
C ARG A 273 13.05 16.04 12.19
N LYS A 274 13.78 17.16 12.19
CA LYS A 274 14.47 17.61 13.41
C LYS A 274 13.43 17.80 14.51
N ALA A 275 13.74 17.28 15.70
CA ALA A 275 13.00 17.63 16.90
C ALA A 275 13.26 19.09 17.28
N ASP A 276 12.44 19.63 18.18
CA ASP A 276 12.54 21.03 18.62
C ASP A 276 13.89 21.31 19.31
N ASP A 277 14.52 20.26 19.86
CA ASP A 277 15.87 20.28 20.44
C ASP A 277 17.00 20.13 19.39
N GLY A 278 16.66 20.07 18.10
CA GLY A 278 17.59 19.89 16.99
C GLY A 278 18.02 18.45 16.73
N SER A 279 17.60 17.48 17.54
CA SER A 279 17.97 16.06 17.40
C SER A 279 17.37 15.44 16.14
N THR A 280 18.17 14.65 15.44
CA THR A 280 17.78 13.84 14.28
C THR A 280 17.62 12.36 14.60
N THR A 281 17.98 11.95 15.81
CA THR A 281 17.95 10.54 16.23
C THR A 281 16.60 10.20 16.86
N GLY A 282 15.94 9.17 16.34
CA GLY A 282 14.67 8.67 16.87
C GLY A 282 14.86 7.66 18.01
N ALA A 283 13.81 7.37 18.78
CA ALA A 283 13.87 6.38 19.86
C ALA A 283 14.25 4.97 19.36
N THR A 284 13.75 4.58 18.18
CA THR A 284 14.14 3.33 17.51
C THR A 284 15.65 3.29 17.22
N GLU A 285 16.19 4.38 16.67
CA GLU A 285 17.61 4.49 16.35
C GLU A 285 18.47 4.49 17.61
N THR A 286 18.10 5.25 18.65
CA THR A 286 18.79 5.22 19.95
C THR A 286 18.83 3.81 20.54
N ALA A 287 17.72 3.06 20.47
CA ALA A 287 17.67 1.69 20.96
C ALA A 287 18.55 0.74 20.13
N ALA A 288 18.65 0.95 18.81
CA ALA A 288 19.54 0.18 17.95
C ALA A 288 21.01 0.49 18.22
N LEU A 289 21.37 1.76 18.38
CA LEU A 289 22.73 2.21 18.72
C LEU A 289 23.20 1.66 20.06
N ALA A 290 22.32 1.56 21.06
CA ALA A 290 22.62 0.94 22.35
C ALA A 290 22.96 -0.57 22.26
N LEU A 291 22.70 -1.21 21.11
CA LEU A 291 23.06 -2.60 20.83
C LEU A 291 24.28 -2.74 19.91
N ALA A 292 24.93 -1.65 19.50
CA ALA A 292 26.04 -1.62 18.54
C ALA A 292 27.14 -2.65 18.85
N ASP A 293 27.67 -2.65 20.08
CA ASP A 293 28.71 -3.59 20.51
C ASP A 293 28.26 -5.04 20.44
N LYS A 294 27.01 -5.34 20.85
CA LYS A 294 26.45 -6.70 20.81
C LYS A 294 26.18 -7.17 19.39
N LEU A 295 25.94 -6.24 18.48
CA LEU A 295 25.71 -6.50 17.06
C LEU A 295 27.02 -6.54 16.27
N GLY A 296 28.13 -6.06 16.84
CA GLY A 296 29.39 -5.89 16.11
C GLY A 296 29.27 -4.89 14.97
N MET A 297 28.46 -3.84 15.15
CA MET A 297 28.15 -2.84 14.13
C MET A 297 28.56 -1.44 14.59
N THR A 298 29.02 -0.62 13.66
CA THR A 298 29.22 0.81 13.90
C THR A 298 27.91 1.59 13.81
N ASP A 299 27.83 2.74 14.46
CA ASP A 299 26.69 3.65 14.40
C ASP A 299 26.28 3.99 12.97
N ARG A 300 27.28 4.18 12.08
CA ARG A 300 27.06 4.44 10.65
C ARG A 300 26.37 3.28 9.94
N GLN A 301 26.77 2.05 10.22
CA GLN A 301 26.14 0.86 9.63
C GLN A 301 24.70 0.70 10.14
N ILE A 302 24.47 0.95 11.42
CA ILE A 302 23.13 0.92 12.02
C ILE A 302 22.22 1.96 11.34
N ARG A 303 22.69 3.20 11.23
CA ARG A 303 21.91 4.26 10.56
C ARG A 303 21.60 3.91 9.11
N ALA A 304 22.62 3.47 8.35
CA ALA A 304 22.45 3.08 6.96
C ALA A 304 21.44 1.93 6.79
N ASP A 305 21.43 0.96 7.69
CA ASP A 305 20.43 -0.12 7.67
C ASP A 305 19.02 0.40 8.04
N LEU A 306 18.88 1.27 9.04
CA LEU A 306 17.58 1.84 9.42
C LEU A 306 16.98 2.71 8.31
N ASP A 307 17.80 3.45 7.56
CA ASP A 307 17.35 4.28 6.42
C ASP A 307 16.71 3.43 5.31
N ARG A 308 17.03 2.13 5.25
CA ARG A 308 16.42 1.18 4.31
C ARG A 308 15.08 0.64 4.81
N GLY A 309 14.55 1.13 5.93
CA GLY A 309 13.31 0.66 6.56
C GLY A 309 12.07 0.66 5.66
N THR A 310 12.08 1.39 4.55
CA THR A 310 10.99 1.42 3.55
C THR A 310 11.26 0.56 2.31
N GLU A 311 12.35 -0.22 2.32
CA GLU A 311 12.75 -1.12 1.25
C GLU A 311 12.50 -2.59 1.63
N ALA A 312 12.28 -3.45 0.63
CA ALA A 312 12.21 -4.91 0.84
C ALA A 312 13.53 -5.47 1.43
N GLY A 313 14.65 -4.88 1.01
CA GLY A 313 16.00 -5.30 1.39
C GLY A 313 16.36 -5.13 2.86
N PHE A 314 15.61 -4.33 3.63
CA PHE A 314 15.86 -4.16 5.08
C PHE A 314 15.84 -5.49 5.82
N SER A 315 14.95 -6.41 5.45
CA SER A 315 14.86 -7.75 6.06
C SER A 315 16.13 -8.60 5.94
N ARG A 316 17.05 -8.23 5.04
CA ARG A 316 18.32 -8.92 4.77
C ARG A 316 19.53 -8.20 5.36
N THR A 317 19.34 -7.09 6.06
CA THR A 317 20.45 -6.32 6.62
C THR A 317 21.06 -7.01 7.84
N ALA A 318 22.30 -6.62 8.15
CA ALA A 318 22.99 -7.10 9.35
C ALA A 318 22.25 -6.65 10.62
N LEU A 319 21.76 -5.40 10.64
CA LEU A 319 20.97 -4.89 11.76
C LEU A 319 19.69 -5.72 11.97
N TYR A 320 18.90 -5.93 10.91
CA TYR A 320 17.63 -6.66 11.00
C TYR A 320 17.85 -8.07 11.54
N THR A 321 18.77 -8.81 10.92
CA THR A 321 19.05 -10.20 11.29
C THR A 321 19.66 -10.31 12.69
N GLY A 322 20.58 -9.41 13.05
CA GLY A 322 21.22 -9.35 14.36
C GLY A 322 20.25 -9.04 15.49
N VAL A 323 19.40 -8.02 15.33
CA VAL A 323 18.39 -7.65 16.34
C VAL A 323 17.43 -8.80 16.59
N PHE A 324 16.91 -9.42 15.53
CA PHE A 324 15.99 -10.53 15.68
C PHE A 324 16.66 -11.76 16.32
N LYS A 325 17.92 -12.04 16.01
CA LYS A 325 18.69 -13.10 16.68
C LYS A 325 18.85 -12.83 18.18
N LEU A 326 19.16 -11.59 18.57
CA LEU A 326 19.24 -11.19 19.99
C LEU A 326 17.89 -11.29 20.69
N ALA A 327 16.82 -10.83 20.03
CA ALA A 327 15.47 -10.88 20.56
C ALA A 327 14.98 -12.32 20.75
N ASP A 328 15.18 -13.18 19.76
CA ASP A 328 14.81 -14.60 19.82
C ASP A 328 15.53 -15.30 20.99
N LYS A 329 16.84 -15.03 21.17
CA LYS A 329 17.63 -15.58 22.29
C LYS A 329 17.09 -15.11 23.65
N ARG A 330 16.76 -13.82 23.78
CA ARG A 330 16.28 -13.24 25.05
C ARG A 330 14.85 -13.64 25.38
N ASN A 331 14.01 -13.86 24.37
CA ASN A 331 12.62 -14.31 24.51
C ASN A 331 12.48 -15.83 24.68
N GLY A 332 13.54 -16.61 24.45
CA GLY A 332 13.54 -18.07 24.51
C GLY A 332 12.80 -18.77 23.35
N ARG A 333 12.24 -17.99 22.41
CA ARG A 333 11.54 -18.47 21.20
C ARG A 333 11.54 -17.38 20.14
N ARG A 334 11.32 -17.79 18.88
CA ARG A 334 11.21 -16.87 17.75
C ARG A 334 10.11 -15.83 17.97
N VAL A 335 10.48 -14.54 17.91
CA VAL A 335 9.52 -13.43 17.95
C VAL A 335 8.88 -13.21 16.57
N ALA A 336 7.70 -12.58 16.55
CA ALA A 336 6.99 -12.28 15.30
C ALA A 336 7.83 -11.41 14.36
N ARG A 337 7.70 -11.62 13.04
CA ARG A 337 8.39 -10.82 12.00
C ARG A 337 7.48 -9.77 11.34
N ALA A 338 6.19 -9.81 11.64
CA ALA A 338 5.20 -8.80 11.29
C ALA A 338 4.22 -8.64 12.46
N MET A 339 3.81 -7.40 12.73
CA MET A 339 2.86 -7.04 13.79
C MET A 339 1.98 -5.90 13.31
N LEU A 340 0.77 -5.76 13.86
CA LEU A 340 -0.05 -4.58 13.58
C LEU A 340 0.61 -3.35 14.23
N PRO A 341 0.89 -2.27 13.48
CA PRO A 341 1.40 -1.03 14.03
C PRO A 341 0.42 -0.41 15.03
N LYS A 342 0.95 0.12 16.13
CA LYS A 342 0.19 0.82 17.16
C LYS A 342 0.14 2.31 16.84
N ILE A 343 -0.68 2.68 15.87
CA ILE A 343 -0.84 4.05 15.39
C ILE A 343 -2.29 4.49 15.58
N ASP A 344 -2.45 5.66 16.20
CA ASP A 344 -3.71 6.38 16.27
C ASP A 344 -3.92 7.21 15.00
N LEU A 345 -5.07 7.04 14.36
CA LEU A 345 -5.40 7.70 13.11
C LEU A 345 -5.96 9.09 13.39
N HIS A 346 -5.25 10.08 12.90
CA HIS A 346 -5.60 11.49 13.03
C HIS A 346 -5.95 12.08 11.66
N SER A 347 -7.14 12.68 11.56
CA SER A 347 -7.55 13.46 10.40
C SER A 347 -8.64 14.45 10.82
N PRO A 348 -8.73 15.64 10.18
CA PRO A 348 -9.84 16.56 10.40
C PRO A 348 -11.23 15.93 10.18
N LYS A 349 -11.29 14.82 9.43
CA LYS A 349 -12.52 14.06 9.12
C LYS A 349 -12.85 12.99 10.18
N ILE A 350 -11.92 12.65 11.07
CA ILE A 350 -12.07 11.57 12.05
C ILE A 350 -12.56 12.17 13.37
N THR A 351 -13.74 11.74 13.81
CA THR A 351 -14.39 12.19 15.06
C THR A 351 -14.32 11.15 16.18
N ARG A 352 -13.75 9.97 15.91
CA ARG A 352 -13.65 8.83 16.85
C ARG A 352 -12.22 8.31 16.87
N HIS A 353 -11.85 7.66 17.97
CA HIS A 353 -10.56 6.99 18.06
C HIS A 353 -10.48 5.81 17.09
N LEU A 354 -9.74 5.96 15.99
CA LEU A 354 -9.50 4.92 15.00
C LEU A 354 -8.00 4.58 15.00
N THR A 355 -7.66 3.32 14.73
CA THR A 355 -6.27 2.84 14.70
C THR A 355 -5.97 2.10 13.40
N THR A 356 -4.69 1.96 13.05
CA THR A 356 -4.29 1.09 11.93
C THR A 356 -4.76 -0.35 12.13
N GLU A 357 -4.75 -0.85 13.36
CA GLU A 357 -5.33 -2.16 13.69
C GLU A 357 -6.83 -2.23 13.37
N TRP A 358 -7.61 -1.21 13.74
CA TRP A 358 -9.03 -1.15 13.40
C TRP A 358 -9.22 -1.22 11.88
N PHE A 359 -8.47 -0.42 11.13
CA PHE A 359 -8.53 -0.41 9.67
C PHE A 359 -8.23 -1.79 9.09
N ALA A 360 -7.08 -2.38 9.47
CA ALA A 360 -6.62 -3.66 8.96
C ALA A 360 -7.63 -4.78 9.24
N ARG A 361 -8.22 -4.81 10.45
CA ARG A 361 -9.25 -5.80 10.82
C ARG A 361 -10.56 -5.60 10.06
N ARG A 362 -10.96 -4.35 9.79
CA ARG A 362 -12.14 -4.06 8.96
C ARG A 362 -11.94 -4.59 7.55
N VAL A 363 -10.80 -4.31 6.93
CA VAL A 363 -10.43 -4.82 5.60
C VAL A 363 -10.37 -6.35 5.60
N ASP A 364 -9.74 -6.96 6.61
CA ASP A 364 -9.64 -8.43 6.74
C ASP A 364 -11.02 -9.10 6.79
N GLY A 365 -11.99 -8.49 7.48
CA GLY A 365 -13.37 -8.95 7.46
C GLY A 365 -14.03 -8.88 6.07
N ARG A 366 -13.74 -7.84 5.26
CA ARG A 366 -14.24 -7.74 3.87
C ARG A 366 -13.55 -8.74 2.95
N TYR A 367 -12.24 -8.89 3.13
CA TYR A 367 -11.41 -9.88 2.45
C TYR A 367 -11.96 -11.30 2.69
N ALA A 368 -12.24 -11.67 3.94
CA ALA A 368 -12.82 -12.97 4.28
C ALA A 368 -14.18 -13.22 3.57
N ARG A 369 -15.05 -12.20 3.49
CA ARG A 369 -16.31 -12.29 2.73
C ARG A 369 -16.10 -12.41 1.23
N CYS A 370 -15.08 -11.76 0.68
CA CYS A 370 -14.68 -11.95 -0.72
C CYS A 370 -14.17 -13.38 -0.97
N MET A 371 -13.28 -13.88 -0.11
CA MET A 371 -12.76 -15.25 -0.20
C MET A 371 -13.87 -16.30 -0.03
N ALA A 372 -14.88 -16.03 0.80
CA ALA A 372 -16.05 -16.90 0.92
C ALA A 372 -16.84 -17.00 -0.40
N ARG A 373 -16.93 -15.91 -1.19
CA ARG A 373 -17.53 -15.94 -2.53
C ARG A 373 -16.66 -16.68 -3.54
N ALA A 374 -15.34 -16.57 -3.42
CA ALA A 374 -14.41 -17.32 -4.27
C ALA A 374 -14.56 -18.85 -4.11
N LYS A 375 -14.95 -19.32 -2.92
CA LYS A 375 -15.15 -20.74 -2.60
C LYS A 375 -16.48 -21.32 -3.09
N ARG A 376 -17.49 -20.48 -3.35
CA ARG A 376 -18.83 -20.91 -3.80
C ARG A 376 -18.86 -21.20 -5.31
N ARG A 377 -17.79 -21.83 -5.84
CA ARG A 377 -17.66 -22.16 -7.27
C ARG A 377 -18.88 -22.93 -7.75
#